data_AF-A0A7W6WG49-F1
#
_entry.id   AF-A0A7W6WG49-F1
#
_cell.length_a   1.000
_cell.length_b   1.000
_cell.length_c   1.000
_cell.angle_alpha   90.00
_cell.angle_beta   90.00
_cell.angle_gamma   90.00
#
_symmetry.space_group_name_H-M   'P 1'
#
loop_
_entity.id
_entity.type
_entity.pdbx_description
1 polymer ?
#
loop_
_entity_poly.entity_id
_entity_poly.type
_entity_poly.pdbx_seq_one_letter_code
_entity_poly.pdbx_strand_id
1 'polypeptide(L)'
;MTFELVSQLTAQSQIDLEFHAHNDFGLAAANTLAATRAGVGHASVTVGGLGERADNAALEEVAAVPAVLDGASTGIDLTAFRSSPPMWRAPPAGR
;
A
#
# COMPACT_ATOMS: atom_id res chain seq x y z
N MET A 1 -2.71 17.12 -0.29
CA MET A 1 -4.07 16.70 -0.67
C MET A 1 -4.57 15.49 0.12
N THR A 2 -4.12 14.24 -0.16
CA THR A 2 -4.67 13.03 0.51
C THR A 2 -4.62 13.11 2.03
N PHE A 3 -3.45 13.39 2.61
CA PHE A 3 -3.30 13.55 4.06
C PHE A 3 -4.26 14.59 4.65
N GLU A 4 -4.39 15.76 4.03
CA GLU A 4 -5.24 16.86 4.53
C GLU A 4 -6.72 16.49 4.52
N LEU A 5 -7.21 15.90 3.41
CA LEU A 5 -8.60 15.48 3.28
C LEU A 5 -8.94 14.35 4.26
N VAL A 6 -8.05 13.36 4.35
CA VAL A 6 -8.25 12.22 5.26
C VAL A 6 -8.17 12.67 6.72
N SER A 7 -7.29 13.62 7.07
CA SER A 7 -7.20 14.15 8.44
C SER A 7 -8.49 14.84 8.87
N GLN A 8 -9.16 15.54 7.96
CA GLN A 8 -10.46 16.14 8.23
C GLN A 8 -11.53 15.07 8.46
N LEU A 9 -11.50 14.00 7.67
CA LEU A 9 -12.45 12.89 7.79
C LEU A 9 -12.25 12.09 9.07
N THR A 10 -11.01 11.73 9.40
CA THR A 10 -10.67 11.00 10.64
C THR A 10 -11.03 11.82 11.87
N ALA A 11 -10.82 13.13 11.87
CA ALA A 11 -11.19 14.02 12.97
C ALA A 11 -12.72 14.13 13.20
N GLN A 12 -13.54 13.84 12.19
CA GLN A 12 -15.00 13.94 12.25
C GLN A 12 -15.70 12.58 12.33
N SER A 13 -14.96 11.48 12.26
CA SER A 13 -15.48 10.12 12.29
C SER A 13 -15.23 9.47 13.64
N GLN A 14 -16.21 8.74 14.16
CA GLN A 14 -16.04 7.82 15.30
C GLN A 14 -15.95 6.36 14.89
N ILE A 15 -16.04 6.07 13.59
CA ILE A 15 -15.87 4.72 13.05
C ILE A 15 -14.45 4.55 12.51
N ASP A 16 -13.94 3.32 12.60
CA ASP A 16 -12.67 2.95 11.99
C ASP A 16 -12.76 3.09 10.47
N LEU A 17 -11.74 3.71 9.90
CA LEU A 17 -11.68 3.98 8.47
C LEU A 17 -10.68 3.04 7.78
N GLU A 18 -11.04 2.68 6.56
CA GLU A 18 -10.19 2.00 5.59
C GLU A 18 -9.89 2.93 4.41
N PHE A 19 -8.67 2.89 3.90
CA PHE A 19 -8.29 3.58 2.68
C PHE A 19 -7.98 2.59 1.55
N HIS A 20 -8.63 2.79 0.41
CA HIS A 20 -8.45 2.02 -0.82
C HIS A 20 -8.05 2.95 -1.95
N ALA A 21 -6.96 2.64 -2.63
CA ALA A 21 -6.45 3.44 -3.74
C ALA A 21 -6.03 2.57 -4.92
N HIS A 22 -6.37 3.05 -6.11
CA HIS A 22 -5.95 2.47 -7.38
C HIS A 22 -4.64 3.12 -7.83
N ASN A 23 -3.84 2.37 -8.58
CA ASN A 23 -2.47 2.74 -8.92
C ASN A 23 -2.29 3.22 -10.37
N ASP A 24 -3.33 3.73 -11.02
CA ASP A 24 -3.32 4.17 -12.43
C ASP A 24 -2.17 5.14 -12.76
N PHE A 25 -1.81 5.99 -11.79
CA PHE A 25 -0.76 7.00 -11.92
C PHE A 25 0.49 6.70 -11.09
N GLY A 26 0.62 5.50 -10.51
CA GLY A 26 1.75 5.14 -9.66
C GLY A 26 1.78 5.83 -8.29
N LEU A 27 0.62 6.32 -7.80
CA LEU A 27 0.51 7.10 -6.56
C LEU A 27 -0.26 6.37 -5.45
N ALA A 28 -0.71 5.13 -5.67
CA ALA A 28 -1.55 4.42 -4.70
C ALA A 28 -0.83 4.24 -3.35
N ALA A 29 0.39 3.71 -3.36
CA ALA A 29 1.14 3.49 -2.12
C ALA A 29 1.40 4.79 -1.35
N ALA A 30 1.80 5.86 -2.05
CA ALA A 30 2.01 7.17 -1.44
C ALA A 30 0.74 7.73 -0.81
N ASN A 31 -0.40 7.60 -1.49
CA ASN A 31 -1.70 8.02 -0.98
C ASN A 31 -2.16 7.18 0.21
N THR A 32 -1.97 5.85 0.16
CA THR A 32 -2.29 4.95 1.27
C THR A 32 -1.48 5.28 2.51
N LEU A 33 -0.16 5.48 2.38
CA LEU A 33 0.70 5.88 3.48
C LEU A 33 0.31 7.26 4.04
N ALA A 34 -0.06 8.21 3.18
CA ALA A 34 -0.56 9.51 3.61
C ALA A 34 -1.88 9.37 4.40
N ALA A 35 -2.79 8.49 3.98
CA ALA A 35 -4.03 8.21 4.69
C ALA A 35 -3.78 7.54 6.04
N THR A 36 -2.88 6.55 6.12
CA THR A 36 -2.48 5.91 7.36
C THR A 36 -1.91 6.92 8.36
N ARG A 37 -1.02 7.83 7.92
CA ARG A 37 -0.48 8.91 8.76
C ARG A 37 -1.56 9.89 9.23
N ALA A 38 -2.65 10.03 8.48
CA ALA A 38 -3.77 10.89 8.84
C ALA A 38 -4.76 10.23 9.83
N GLY A 39 -4.51 8.98 10.25
CA GLY A 39 -5.30 8.27 11.27
C GLY A 39 -6.19 7.15 10.75
N VAL A 40 -6.04 6.75 9.48
CA VAL A 40 -6.71 5.55 8.94
C VAL A 40 -6.04 4.30 9.49
N GLY A 41 -6.83 3.37 10.05
CA GLY A 41 -6.33 2.14 10.67
C GLY A 41 -6.19 0.95 9.71
N HIS A 42 -6.90 0.98 8.56
CA HIS A 42 -6.93 -0.14 7.61
C HIS A 42 -6.60 0.31 6.19
N ALA A 43 -5.94 -0.56 5.42
CA ALA A 43 -5.60 -0.29 4.02
C ALA A 43 -5.89 -1.51 3.16
N SER A 44 -6.50 -1.28 2.00
CA SER A 44 -6.62 -2.28 0.94
C SER A 44 -5.40 -2.21 0.02
N VAL A 45 -4.78 -3.37 -0.18
CA VAL A 45 -3.50 -3.55 -0.90
C VAL A 45 -3.49 -4.88 -1.63
N THR A 46 -2.59 -5.04 -2.60
CA THR A 46 -2.37 -6.32 -3.28
C THR A 46 -0.89 -6.71 -3.28
N VAL A 47 -0.61 -8.01 -3.28
CA VAL A 47 0.75 -8.55 -3.40
C VAL A 47 1.35 -8.10 -4.72
N GLY A 48 2.50 -7.44 -4.67
CA GLY A 48 3.17 -6.85 -5.83
C GLY A 48 2.41 -5.70 -6.51
N GLY A 49 1.35 -5.18 -5.88
CA GLY A 49 0.52 -4.10 -6.42
C GLY A 49 -0.38 -4.51 -7.60
N LEU A 50 -0.48 -5.80 -7.93
CA LEU A 50 -1.23 -6.28 -9.09
C LEU A 50 -2.74 -6.24 -8.88
N GLY A 51 -3.49 -5.74 -9.85
CA GLY A 51 -4.95 -5.72 -9.86
C GLY A 51 -5.55 -5.86 -11.26
N GLU A 52 -6.83 -6.20 -11.34
CA GLU A 52 -7.54 -6.29 -12.61
C GLU A 52 -7.88 -4.87 -13.12
N ARG A 53 -6.94 -4.28 -13.87
CA ARG A 53 -7.02 -2.99 -14.62
C ARG A 53 -6.13 -1.89 -14.05
N ALA A 54 -6.49 -1.35 -12.89
CA ALA A 54 -5.91 -0.11 -12.38
C ALA A 54 -4.75 -0.33 -11.40
N ASP A 55 -4.44 -1.60 -11.10
CA ASP A 55 -3.55 -2.01 -10.01
C ASP A 55 -3.96 -1.41 -8.65
N ASN A 56 -3.32 -1.82 -7.56
CA ASN A 56 -3.58 -1.30 -6.22
C ASN A 56 -2.26 -0.87 -5.56
N ALA A 57 -2.34 -0.26 -4.38
CA ALA A 57 -1.16 -0.07 -3.55
C ALA A 57 -0.50 -1.43 -3.27
N ALA A 58 0.83 -1.51 -3.47
CA ALA A 58 1.58 -2.73 -3.22
C ALA A 58 1.67 -2.98 -1.70
N LEU A 59 1.28 -4.18 -1.28
CA LEU A 59 1.33 -4.63 0.12
C LEU A 59 2.73 -4.43 0.71
N GLU A 60 3.76 -4.78 -0.05
CA GLU A 60 5.15 -4.73 0.37
C GLU A 60 5.61 -3.30 0.62
N GLU A 61 5.18 -2.34 -0.20
CA GLU A 61 5.50 -0.93 -0.02
C GLU A 61 4.79 -0.35 1.20
N VAL A 62 3.49 -0.61 1.33
CA VAL A 62 2.67 -0.11 2.44
C VAL A 62 3.10 -0.72 3.78
N ALA A 63 3.58 -1.96 3.80
CA ALA A 63 4.09 -2.61 5.01
C ALA A 63 5.55 -2.23 5.33
N ALA A 64 6.42 -2.02 4.34
CA ALA A 64 7.82 -1.72 4.57
C ALA A 64 8.07 -0.28 5.01
N VAL A 65 7.37 0.68 4.41
CA VAL A 65 7.67 2.11 4.61
C VAL A 65 7.51 2.56 6.07
N PRO A 66 6.41 2.23 6.79
CA PRO A 66 6.27 2.58 8.20
C PRO A 66 7.36 1.96 9.08
N ALA A 67 7.81 0.74 8.76
CA ALA A 67 8.90 0.08 9.47
C ALA A 67 10.25 0.81 9.29
N VAL A 68 10.52 1.29 8.08
CA VAL A 68 11.76 2.00 7.75
C VAL A 68 11.76 3.44 8.28
N LEU A 69 10.64 4.15 8.16
CA LEU A 69 10.57 5.58 8.48
C LEU A 69 10.21 5.87 9.93
N ASP A 70 9.28 5.09 10.50
CA ASP A 70 8.69 5.36 11.81
C ASP A 70 9.01 4.27 12.85
N GLY A 71 9.68 3.18 12.44
CA GLY A 71 9.91 2.01 13.29
C GLY A 71 8.63 1.24 13.63
N ALA A 72 7.53 1.51 12.91
CA ALA A 72 6.23 0.90 13.15
C ALA A 72 6.16 -0.52 12.52
N SER A 73 5.53 -1.46 13.23
CA SER A 73 5.33 -2.81 12.72
C SER A 73 3.89 -3.04 12.30
N THR A 74 3.70 -3.62 11.12
CA THR A 74 2.41 -4.10 10.62
C THR A 74 2.16 -5.58 10.95
N GLY A 75 3.16 -6.28 11.49
CA GLY A 75 3.10 -7.73 11.72
C GLY A 75 3.22 -8.59 10.45
N ILE A 76 3.46 -7.98 9.28
CA ILE A 76 3.63 -8.69 8.01
C ILE A 76 5.09 -9.11 7.84
N ASP A 77 5.34 -10.40 7.65
CA ASP A 77 6.67 -10.92 7.29
C ASP A 77 6.97 -10.68 5.81
N LEU A 78 7.73 -9.61 5.54
CA LEU A 78 8.14 -9.26 4.18
C LEU A 78 9.19 -10.20 3.58
N THR A 79 9.84 -11.05 4.38
CA THR A 79 10.82 -12.01 3.87
C THR A 79 10.17 -13.16 3.11
N ALA A 80 8.89 -13.43 3.37
CA ALA A 80 8.10 -14.43 2.66
C ALA A 80 7.96 -14.13 1.15
N PHE A 81 8.15 -12.88 0.72
CA PHE A 81 8.09 -12.49 -0.69
C PHE A 81 9.40 -12.72 -1.47
N ARG A 82 10.48 -13.19 -0.82
CA ARG A 82 11.84 -13.31 -1.41
C ARG A 82 12.03 -14.37 -2.50
N SER A 83 11.03 -15.19 -2.85
CA SER A 83 11.24 -16.37 -3.71
C SER A 83 10.65 -16.29 -5.12
N SER A 84 10.03 -15.18 -5.53
CA SER A 84 9.51 -15.06 -6.89
C SER A 84 10.21 -13.90 -7.59
N PRO A 85 10.80 -14.08 -8.80
CA PRO A 85 11.16 -12.93 -9.62
C PRO A 85 9.90 -12.04 -9.77
N PRO A 86 10.07 -10.71 -9.89
CA PRO A 86 8.92 -9.84 -10.12
C PRO A 86 8.07 -10.43 -11.24
N MET A 87 6.79 -10.70 -10.97
CA MET A 87 5.90 -11.40 -11.91
C MET A 87 5.79 -10.69 -13.26
N TRP A 88 6.10 -9.39 -13.30
CA TRP A 88 6.15 -8.59 -14.52
C TRP A 88 7.40 -8.81 -15.39
N ARG A 89 8.43 -9.53 -14.91
CA ARG A 89 9.50 -10.01 -15.78
C ARG A 89 8.92 -11.09 -16.68
N ALA A 90 8.79 -10.75 -17.97
CA ALA A 90 8.57 -11.75 -19.00
C ALA A 90 9.56 -12.92 -18.80
N PRO A 91 9.14 -14.18 -18.98
CA PRO A 91 10.06 -15.30 -18.96
C PRO A 91 11.22 -14.98 -19.93
N PRO A 92 12.47 -15.29 -19.57
CA PRO A 92 13.59 -15.08 -20.48
C PRO A 92 13.25 -15.75 -21.82
N ALA A 93 13.29 -14.96 -22.89
CA ALA A 93 13.07 -15.48 -24.23
C ALA A 93 14.15 -16.55 -24.51
N GLY A 94 13.76 -17.82 -24.51
CA GLY A 94 14.58 -18.93 -24.95
C GLY A 94 14.91 -19.97 -23.87
N ARG A 95 14.18 -21.09 -23.94
CA ARG A 95 14.81 -22.40 -24.11
C ARG A 95 14.04 -23.20 -25.15
#